data_AF-A0A8T5S100-F1
#
_entry.id   AF-A0A8T5S100-F1
#
_cell.length_a   1.000
_cell.length_b   1.000
_cell.length_c   1.000
_cell.angle_alpha   90.00
_cell.angle_beta   90.00
_cell.angle_gamma   90.00
#
_symmetry.space_group_name_H-M   'P 1'
#
loop_
_entity.id
_entity.type
_entity.pdbx_description
1 polymer ?
#
loop_
_entity_poly.entity_id
_entity_poly.type
_entity_poly.pdbx_seq_one_letter_code
_entity_poly.pdbx_strand_id
1 'polypeptide(L)'
;VVDTTCGIPSPWRKLIEKSLDNANKTEILKTKDSIRINSKIIFSAIKKMQISTPIYRETGGCHGAAIFDFDGNLLSVKEDVGRHNAIDKAIGELLLKKHSFENVFLTSTGRLTADSVLKAVRAKIPIVASFSAAVESGIRLAFAYGITLIGFARGSRMNIYTHPERVNV
;
A
#
# COMPACT_ATOMS: atom_id res chain seq x y z
N VAL A 1 -25.19 -1.44 -6.79
CA VAL A 1 -23.92 -1.02 -6.15
C VAL A 1 -22.83 -1.91 -6.72
N VAL A 2 -21.91 -1.34 -7.52
CA VAL A 2 -20.75 -2.11 -8.02
C VAL A 2 -19.82 -2.26 -6.84
N ASP A 3 -19.89 -3.42 -6.20
CA ASP A 3 -18.91 -3.81 -5.21
C ASP A 3 -17.52 -3.83 -5.86
N THR A 4 -16.59 -3.08 -5.27
CA THR A 4 -15.23 -2.88 -5.78
C THR A 4 -14.22 -3.90 -5.25
N THR A 5 -14.66 -4.96 -4.55
CA THR A 5 -13.85 -6.12 -4.16
C THR A 5 -13.61 -7.04 -5.37
N CYS A 6 -12.86 -6.54 -6.34
CA CYS A 6 -12.60 -7.24 -7.60
C CYS A 6 -11.93 -8.60 -7.37
N GLY A 7 -12.64 -9.68 -7.68
CA GLY A 7 -12.11 -11.05 -7.75
C GLY A 7 -11.99 -11.79 -6.42
N ILE A 8 -12.79 -11.43 -5.41
CA ILE A 8 -12.62 -11.95 -4.04
C ILE A 8 -13.78 -12.86 -3.64
N PRO A 9 -13.53 -14.17 -3.50
CA PRO A 9 -14.55 -15.07 -2.99
C PRO A 9 -14.72 -14.90 -1.47
N SER A 10 -15.86 -15.36 -0.96
CA SER A 10 -16.03 -15.63 0.47
C SER A 10 -14.90 -16.55 0.96
N PRO A 11 -14.32 -16.34 2.17
CA PRO A 11 -14.78 -15.47 3.25
C PRO A 11 -14.19 -14.05 3.26
N TRP A 12 -13.24 -13.75 2.38
CA TRP A 12 -12.50 -12.48 2.39
C TRP A 12 -13.39 -11.27 2.17
N ARG A 13 -14.37 -11.39 1.27
CA ARG A 13 -15.40 -10.36 1.07
C ARG A 13 -16.10 -9.99 2.38
N LYS A 14 -16.55 -10.99 3.14
CA LYS A 14 -17.23 -10.78 4.44
C LYS A 14 -16.31 -10.13 5.46
N LEU A 15 -15.02 -10.47 5.43
CA LEU A 15 -14.02 -9.85 6.29
C LEU A 15 -13.84 -8.36 5.97
N ILE A 16 -13.76 -8.00 4.69
CA ILE A 16 -13.65 -6.60 4.26
C ILE A 16 -14.91 -5.82 4.63
N GLU A 17 -16.10 -6.36 4.34
CA GLU A 17 -17.39 -5.75 4.70
C GLU A 17 -17.44 -5.50 6.22
N LYS A 18 -17.16 -6.52 7.02
CA LYS A 18 -17.08 -6.39 8.48
C LYS A 18 -15.99 -5.42 8.93
N SER A 19 -14.85 -5.38 8.26
CA SER A 19 -13.77 -4.41 8.55
C SER A 19 -14.23 -3.00 8.27
N LEU A 20 -14.88 -2.72 7.14
CA LEU A 20 -15.42 -1.40 6.80
C LEU A 20 -16.48 -0.96 7.81
N ASP A 21 -17.36 -1.87 8.26
CA ASP A 21 -18.38 -1.57 9.28
C ASP A 21 -17.75 -1.28 10.65
N ASN A 22 -16.69 -2.00 11.02
CA ASN A 22 -15.98 -1.82 12.29
C ASN A 22 -14.95 -0.68 12.24
N ALA A 23 -14.56 -0.20 11.06
CA ALA A 23 -13.48 0.75 10.92
C ALA A 23 -13.77 2.08 11.63
N ASN A 24 -15.05 2.47 11.72
CA ASN A 24 -15.51 3.61 12.51
C ASN A 24 -15.20 3.51 14.02
N LYS A 25 -14.76 2.34 14.51
CA LYS A 25 -14.54 2.05 15.93
C LYS A 25 -13.07 1.77 16.29
N THR A 26 -12.14 1.75 15.35
CA THR A 26 -10.78 1.19 15.60
C THR A 26 -9.65 2.18 15.36
N GLU A 27 -8.82 2.44 16.38
CA GLU A 27 -7.67 3.37 16.33
C GLU A 27 -6.32 2.68 16.09
N ILE A 28 -6.23 1.73 15.14
CA ILE A 28 -5.05 0.84 15.04
C ILE A 28 -3.74 1.60 14.76
N LEU A 29 -3.77 2.66 13.95
CA LEU A 29 -2.57 3.37 13.49
C LEU A 29 -2.49 4.84 13.93
N LYS A 30 -3.38 5.33 14.79
CA LYS A 30 -3.28 6.70 15.35
C LYS A 30 -1.98 6.91 16.13
N THR A 31 -1.40 5.84 16.68
CA THR A 31 -0.10 5.89 17.37
C THR A 31 1.08 6.22 16.45
N LYS A 32 0.88 6.19 15.14
CA LYS A 32 1.89 6.49 14.11
C LYS A 32 1.72 7.88 13.49
N ASP A 33 0.95 8.77 14.12
CA ASP A 33 0.68 10.12 13.61
C ASP A 33 1.87 11.07 13.73
N SER A 34 2.94 10.70 14.43
CA SER A 34 4.21 11.45 14.45
C SER A 34 5.10 11.20 13.24
N ILE A 35 4.84 10.15 12.46
CA ILE A 35 5.65 9.80 11.29
C ILE A 35 5.50 10.88 10.21
N ARG A 36 6.63 11.36 9.70
CA ARG A 36 6.70 12.30 8.58
C ARG A 36 7.69 11.77 7.54
N ILE A 37 7.27 11.70 6.28
CA ILE A 37 8.11 11.33 5.15
C ILE A 37 8.14 12.47 4.12
N ASN A 38 9.31 12.74 3.55
CA ASN A 38 9.44 13.72 2.45
C ASN A 38 8.89 13.14 1.14
N SER A 39 8.13 13.94 0.39
CA SER A 39 7.56 13.58 -0.92
C SER A 39 8.60 13.02 -1.89
N LYS A 40 9.84 13.54 -1.86
CA LYS A 40 10.96 13.07 -2.70
C LYS A 40 11.32 11.60 -2.45
N ILE A 41 11.20 11.13 -1.21
CA ILE A 41 11.48 9.72 -0.86
C ILE A 41 10.43 8.82 -1.49
N ILE A 42 9.15 9.21 -1.46
CA ILE A 42 8.06 8.47 -2.10
C ILE A 42 8.27 8.39 -3.61
N PHE A 43 8.60 9.51 -4.27
CA PHE A 43 8.89 9.52 -5.71
C PHE A 43 10.10 8.64 -6.08
N SER A 44 11.18 8.73 -5.29
CA SER A 44 12.36 7.89 -5.47
C SER A 44 12.05 6.40 -5.30
N ALA A 45 11.25 6.05 -4.27
CA ALA A 45 10.85 4.69 -4.00
C ALA A 45 9.96 4.10 -5.11
N ILE A 46 8.99 4.86 -5.65
CA ILE A 46 8.19 4.40 -6.78
C ILE A 46 9.09 4.14 -8.01
N LYS A 47 10.01 5.04 -8.31
CA LYS A 47 10.97 4.86 -9.42
C LYS A 47 11.86 3.64 -9.19
N LYS A 48 12.38 3.46 -7.97
CA LYS A 48 13.24 2.34 -7.59
C LYS A 48 12.48 1.00 -7.66
N MET A 49 11.24 0.94 -7.17
CA MET A 49 10.36 -0.22 -7.32
C MET A 49 10.23 -0.60 -8.79
N GLN A 50 9.88 0.35 -9.67
CA GLN A 50 9.75 0.06 -11.10
C GLN A 50 11.05 -0.50 -11.69
N ILE A 51 12.19 0.13 -11.41
CA ILE A 51 13.50 -0.33 -11.89
C ILE A 51 13.80 -1.75 -11.40
N SER A 52 13.46 -2.06 -10.15
CA SER A 52 13.66 -3.36 -9.52
C SER A 52 12.59 -4.41 -9.85
N THR A 53 11.67 -4.11 -10.77
CA THR A 53 10.64 -5.03 -11.27
C THR A 53 10.78 -5.16 -12.80
N PRO A 54 11.76 -5.95 -13.29
CA PRO A 54 12.08 -6.03 -14.71
C PRO A 54 10.97 -6.69 -15.53
N ILE A 55 10.32 -7.75 -15.02
CA ILE A 55 9.24 -8.44 -15.74
C ILE A 55 8.06 -7.49 -15.94
N TYR A 56 7.72 -6.68 -14.93
CA TYR A 56 6.70 -5.65 -15.03
C TYR A 56 7.03 -4.62 -16.12
N ARG A 57 8.28 -4.16 -16.16
CA ARG A 57 8.74 -3.16 -17.13
C ARG A 57 8.77 -3.69 -18.55
N GLU A 58 9.19 -4.93 -18.75
CA GLU A 58 9.35 -5.52 -20.08
C GLU A 58 8.02 -5.99 -20.66
N THR A 59 7.14 -6.56 -19.83
CA THR A 59 5.95 -7.25 -20.33
C THR A 59 4.66 -6.46 -20.11
N GLY A 60 4.59 -5.62 -19.07
CA GLY A 60 3.33 -5.04 -18.59
C GLY A 60 2.29 -6.08 -18.10
N GLY A 61 2.62 -7.37 -18.12
CA GLY A 61 1.71 -8.49 -17.82
C GLY A 61 1.74 -8.94 -16.37
N CYS A 62 2.52 -8.28 -15.52
CA CYS A 62 2.58 -8.54 -14.09
C CYS A 62 2.50 -7.25 -13.28
N HIS A 63 2.64 -7.37 -11.97
CA HIS A 63 2.64 -6.28 -11.01
C HIS A 63 3.84 -6.39 -10.08
N GLY A 64 4.43 -5.24 -9.77
CA GLY A 64 5.40 -5.07 -8.71
C GLY A 64 4.81 -4.53 -7.41
N ALA A 65 5.37 -4.96 -6.28
CA ALA A 65 5.23 -4.34 -4.97
C ALA A 65 6.57 -4.32 -4.24
N ALA A 66 6.83 -3.25 -3.50
CA ALA A 66 8.08 -3.10 -2.75
C ALA A 66 7.86 -2.40 -1.40
N ILE A 67 8.65 -2.77 -0.41
CA ILE A 67 8.65 -2.17 0.92
C ILE A 67 9.96 -1.45 1.14
N PHE A 68 9.85 -0.22 1.64
CA PHE A 68 10.96 0.67 1.93
C PHE A 68 10.91 1.11 3.39
N ASP A 69 12.06 1.44 3.98
CA ASP A 69 12.07 2.25 5.19
C ASP A 69 11.83 3.73 4.88
N PHE A 70 11.69 4.58 5.90
CA PHE A 70 11.48 6.02 5.71
C PHE A 70 12.71 6.80 5.22
N ASP A 71 13.89 6.17 5.17
CA ASP A 71 15.09 6.73 4.56
C ASP A 71 15.17 6.43 3.05
N GLY A 72 14.27 5.59 2.53
CA GLY A 72 14.20 5.20 1.12
C GLY A 72 15.05 3.98 0.76
N ASN A 73 15.52 3.22 1.75
CA ASN A 73 16.20 1.95 1.51
C ASN A 73 15.18 0.88 1.13
N LEU A 74 15.52 0.09 0.11
CA LEU A 74 14.66 -0.98 -0.38
C LEU A 74 14.84 -2.21 0.50
N LEU A 75 13.80 -2.63 1.20
CA LEU A 75 13.83 -3.79 2.11
C LEU A 75 13.30 -5.07 1.45
N SER A 76 12.33 -4.91 0.54
CA SER A 76 11.74 -6.01 -0.24
C SER A 76 11.19 -5.50 -1.56
N VAL A 77 11.32 -6.31 -2.61
CA VAL A 77 10.66 -6.12 -3.91
C VAL A 77 10.22 -7.48 -4.45
N LYS A 78 8.99 -7.58 -4.94
CA LYS A 78 8.42 -8.80 -5.50
C LYS A 78 7.52 -8.51 -6.71
N GLU A 79 7.54 -9.46 -7.64
CA GLU A 79 6.70 -9.48 -8.82
C GLU A 79 5.70 -10.65 -8.77
N ASP A 80 4.52 -10.43 -9.34
CA ASP A 80 3.53 -11.47 -9.59
C ASP A 80 2.54 -11.02 -10.66
N VAL A 81 1.90 -11.97 -11.37
CA VAL A 81 0.81 -11.64 -12.31
C VAL A 81 -0.32 -10.88 -11.59
N GLY A 82 -0.62 -11.25 -10.34
CA GLY A 82 -1.62 -10.58 -9.51
C GLY A 82 -1.02 -9.53 -8.59
N ARG A 83 -1.56 -8.30 -8.61
CA ARG A 83 -1.17 -7.22 -7.68
C ARG A 83 -1.29 -7.61 -6.20
N HIS A 84 -2.30 -8.41 -5.87
CA HIS A 84 -2.53 -8.86 -4.49
C HIS A 84 -1.41 -9.78 -4.02
N ASN A 85 -0.97 -10.69 -4.89
CA ASN A 85 0.10 -11.64 -4.63
C ASN A 85 1.45 -10.94 -4.55
N ALA A 86 1.71 -9.94 -5.39
CA ALA A 86 2.93 -9.13 -5.30
C ALA A 86 3.06 -8.47 -3.92
N ILE A 87 1.97 -7.90 -3.40
CA ILE A 87 1.92 -7.33 -2.05
C ILE A 87 2.14 -8.40 -0.97
N ASP A 88 1.46 -9.56 -1.07
CA ASP A 88 1.61 -10.64 -0.11
C ASP A 88 3.05 -11.15 -0.04
N LYS A 89 3.69 -11.35 -1.21
CA LYS A 89 5.09 -11.78 -1.28
C LYS A 89 6.03 -10.75 -0.63
N ALA A 90 5.80 -9.45 -0.86
CA ALA A 90 6.65 -8.39 -0.31
C ALA A 90 6.54 -8.33 1.22
N ILE A 91 5.31 -8.38 1.76
CA ILE A 91 5.07 -8.46 3.21
C ILE A 91 5.63 -9.76 3.78
N GLY A 92 5.38 -10.89 3.11
CA GLY A 92 5.84 -12.21 3.50
C GLY A 92 7.36 -12.31 3.61
N GLU A 93 8.11 -11.69 2.70
CA GLU A 93 9.58 -11.65 2.79
C GLU A 93 10.06 -10.95 4.07
N LEU A 94 9.49 -9.80 4.44
CA LEU A 94 9.86 -9.13 5.70
C LEU A 94 9.50 -9.96 6.93
N LEU A 95 8.33 -10.63 6.91
CA LEU A 95 7.91 -11.54 7.98
C LEU A 95 8.90 -12.70 8.14
N LEU A 96 9.32 -13.34 7.04
CA LEU A 96 10.30 -14.42 7.05
C LEU A 96 11.67 -13.95 7.56
N LYS A 97 12.06 -12.71 7.24
CA LYS A 97 13.28 -12.07 7.75
C LYS A 97 13.16 -11.59 9.20
N LYS A 98 11.99 -11.74 9.84
CA LYS A 98 11.67 -11.19 11.18
C LYS A 98 11.94 -9.68 11.27
N HIS A 99 11.77 -8.96 10.17
CA HIS A 99 11.97 -7.52 10.11
C HIS A 99 10.77 -6.77 10.70
N SER A 100 11.02 -5.69 11.44
CA SER A 100 9.95 -4.83 11.99
C SER A 100 9.23 -4.05 10.89
N PHE A 101 7.91 -3.86 11.02
CA PHE A 101 7.10 -2.99 10.16
C PHE A 101 6.84 -1.60 10.79
N GLU A 102 7.56 -1.25 11.86
CA GLU A 102 7.35 0.03 12.55
C GLU A 102 7.65 1.22 11.65
N ASN A 103 8.77 1.18 10.94
CA ASN A 103 9.33 2.31 10.19
C ASN A 103 9.40 2.07 8.68
N VAL A 104 8.33 1.50 8.10
CA VAL A 104 8.30 1.13 6.68
C VAL A 104 7.06 1.65 5.97
N PHE A 105 7.15 1.79 4.64
CA PHE A 105 6.02 2.05 3.77
C PHE A 105 5.99 1.09 2.58
N LEU A 106 4.79 0.86 2.05
CA LEU A 106 4.54 -0.04 0.93
C LEU A 106 4.36 0.78 -0.36
N THR A 107 4.94 0.28 -1.44
CA THR A 107 4.71 0.76 -2.80
C THR A 107 4.12 -0.35 -3.66
N SER A 108 3.26 0.00 -4.62
CA SER A 108 2.72 -0.95 -5.60
C SER A 108 2.55 -0.32 -6.98
N THR A 109 2.59 -1.16 -8.01
CA THR A 109 2.23 -0.79 -9.39
C THR A 109 0.72 -0.84 -9.65
N GLY A 110 -0.03 -1.60 -8.85
CA GLY A 110 -1.46 -1.87 -9.07
C GLY A 110 -2.39 -0.86 -8.41
N ARG A 111 -3.67 -0.86 -8.81
CA ARG A 111 -4.72 -0.07 -8.16
C ARG A 111 -4.87 -0.46 -6.69
N LEU A 112 -5.07 0.54 -5.82
CA LEU A 112 -5.24 0.34 -4.39
C LEU A 112 -6.72 0.10 -4.04
N THR A 113 -7.10 -1.17 -3.88
CA THR A 113 -8.42 -1.63 -3.42
C THR A 113 -8.44 -1.85 -1.91
N ALA A 114 -9.62 -2.04 -1.32
CA ALA A 114 -9.75 -2.35 0.11
C ALA A 114 -8.83 -3.48 0.57
N ASP A 115 -8.67 -4.55 -0.22
CA ASP A 115 -7.81 -5.69 0.13
C ASP A 115 -6.33 -5.37 0.18
N SER A 116 -5.85 -4.61 -0.81
CA SER A 116 -4.47 -4.14 -0.82
C SER A 116 -4.19 -3.32 0.43
N VAL A 117 -5.13 -2.45 0.82
CA VAL A 117 -5.04 -1.64 2.03
C VAL A 117 -5.17 -2.49 3.29
N LEU A 118 -6.07 -3.48 3.33
CA LEU A 118 -6.29 -4.35 4.49
C LEU A 118 -5.03 -5.14 4.84
N LYS A 119 -4.26 -5.57 3.83
CA LYS A 119 -2.96 -6.23 4.03
C LYS A 119 -1.95 -5.30 4.72
N ALA A 120 -1.87 -4.05 4.27
CA ALA A 120 -1.04 -3.03 4.92
C ALA A 120 -1.51 -2.73 6.35
N VAL A 121 -2.82 -2.63 6.59
CA VAL A 121 -3.40 -2.46 7.93
C VAL A 121 -3.00 -3.61 8.85
N ARG A 122 -3.16 -4.86 8.40
CA ARG A 122 -2.77 -6.05 9.20
C ARG A 122 -1.27 -6.13 9.45
N ALA A 123 -0.46 -5.69 8.49
CA ALA A 123 0.98 -5.57 8.64
C ALA A 123 1.42 -4.32 9.44
N LYS A 124 0.48 -3.47 9.86
CA LYS A 124 0.71 -2.20 10.56
C LYS A 124 1.61 -1.21 9.78
N ILE A 125 1.55 -1.25 8.46
CA ILE A 125 2.29 -0.34 7.57
C ILE A 125 1.47 0.96 7.42
N PRO A 126 1.94 2.12 7.89
CA PRO A 126 1.15 3.36 7.97
C PRO A 126 0.97 4.09 6.62
N ILE A 127 1.82 3.83 5.63
CA ILE A 127 1.82 4.56 4.35
C ILE A 127 1.82 3.55 3.20
N VAL A 128 0.91 3.74 2.25
CA VAL A 128 0.81 2.95 1.02
C VAL A 128 0.75 3.88 -0.17
N ALA A 129 1.73 3.77 -1.07
CA ALA A 129 1.81 4.54 -2.30
C ALA A 129 1.67 3.65 -3.54
N SER A 130 1.05 4.16 -4.59
CA SER A 130 0.95 3.45 -5.86
C SER A 130 1.22 4.34 -7.07
N PHE A 131 1.80 3.73 -8.09
CA PHE A 131 1.88 4.30 -9.43
C PHE A 131 0.49 4.49 -10.06
N SER A 132 -0.49 3.67 -9.65
CA SER A 132 -1.87 3.67 -10.15
C SER A 132 -2.86 4.36 -9.19
N ALA A 133 -4.14 4.37 -9.55
CA ALA A 133 -5.22 4.99 -8.79
C ALA A 133 -5.54 4.23 -7.50
N ALA A 134 -6.05 4.94 -6.49
CA ALA A 134 -6.85 4.35 -5.43
C ALA A 134 -8.34 4.32 -5.85
N VAL A 135 -9.08 3.32 -5.40
CA VAL A 135 -10.54 3.25 -5.60
C VAL A 135 -11.27 3.53 -4.27
N GLU A 136 -12.55 3.86 -4.34
CA GLU A 136 -13.37 4.26 -3.19
C GLU A 136 -13.21 3.32 -1.98
N SER A 137 -13.28 2.00 -2.18
CA SER A 137 -13.15 1.03 -1.10
C SER A 137 -11.78 1.06 -0.41
N GLY A 138 -10.71 1.25 -1.20
CA GLY A 138 -9.36 1.44 -0.67
C GLY A 138 -9.26 2.74 0.13
N ILE A 139 -9.80 3.84 -0.40
CA ILE A 139 -9.82 5.15 0.26
C ILE A 139 -10.58 5.10 1.58
N ARG A 140 -11.79 4.52 1.59
CA ARG A 140 -12.62 4.38 2.80
C ARG A 140 -11.93 3.57 3.88
N LEU A 141 -11.34 2.42 3.51
CA LEU A 141 -10.62 1.59 4.47
C LEU A 141 -9.37 2.30 4.99
N ALA A 142 -8.60 2.97 4.12
CA ALA A 142 -7.41 3.70 4.52
C ALA A 142 -7.74 4.87 5.46
N PHE A 143 -8.79 5.61 5.16
CA PHE A 143 -9.26 6.71 6.01
C PHE A 143 -9.61 6.18 7.41
N ALA A 144 -10.40 5.12 7.48
CA ALA A 144 -10.89 4.64 8.76
C ALA A 144 -9.82 3.93 9.61
N TYR A 145 -8.80 3.32 9.00
CA TYR A 145 -7.70 2.67 9.72
C TYR A 145 -6.44 3.52 9.91
N GLY A 146 -6.44 4.78 9.49
CA GLY A 146 -5.27 5.65 9.70
C GLY A 146 -4.13 5.44 8.70
N ILE A 147 -4.38 4.89 7.50
CA ILE A 147 -3.35 4.69 6.46
C ILE A 147 -3.25 5.93 5.59
N THR A 148 -2.05 6.47 5.41
CA THR A 148 -1.80 7.47 4.38
C THR A 148 -1.78 6.78 3.01
N LEU A 149 -2.83 7.02 2.21
CA LEU A 149 -3.03 6.37 0.92
C LEU A 149 -2.68 7.33 -0.21
N ILE A 150 -1.73 6.95 -1.05
CA ILE A 150 -1.20 7.78 -2.13
C ILE A 150 -1.36 7.03 -3.45
N GLY A 151 -1.95 7.66 -4.45
CA GLY A 151 -2.05 7.10 -5.80
C GLY A 151 -1.59 8.08 -6.86
N PHE A 152 -1.46 7.58 -8.08
CA PHE A 152 -0.87 8.31 -9.21
C PHE A 152 0.49 8.95 -8.87
N ALA A 153 1.27 8.32 -7.99
CA ALA A 153 2.60 8.80 -7.62
C ALA A 153 3.57 8.54 -8.79
N ARG A 154 3.82 9.57 -9.61
CA ARG A 154 4.69 9.47 -10.79
C ARG A 154 5.27 10.82 -11.17
N GLY A 155 6.52 10.82 -11.63
CA GLY A 155 7.25 12.05 -11.90
C GLY A 155 7.37 12.90 -10.63
N SER A 156 6.72 14.07 -10.64
CA SER A 156 6.67 15.00 -9.51
C SER A 156 5.25 15.24 -8.97
N ARG A 157 4.28 14.38 -9.32
CA ARG A 157 2.88 14.51 -8.89
C ARG A 157 2.39 13.24 -8.23
N MET A 158 1.57 13.42 -7.20
CA MET A 158 0.87 12.34 -6.50
C MET A 158 -0.45 12.88 -5.95
N ASN A 159 -1.42 11.99 -5.75
CA ASN A 159 -2.66 12.29 -5.06
C ASN A 159 -2.61 11.64 -3.68
N ILE A 160 -2.64 12.45 -2.62
CA ILE A 160 -2.77 11.96 -1.25
C ILE A 160 -4.26 11.94 -0.89
N TYR A 161 -4.82 10.75 -0.74
CA TYR A 161 -6.27 10.57 -0.54
C TYR A 161 -6.67 10.63 0.93
N THR A 162 -5.80 10.20 1.83
CA THR A 162 -6.10 10.05 3.27
C THR A 162 -4.87 10.36 4.09
N HIS A 163 -5.07 10.89 5.30
CA HIS A 163 -4.02 11.14 6.31
C HIS A 163 -2.78 11.87 5.74
N PRO A 164 -2.97 13.04 5.07
CA PRO A 164 -1.89 13.75 4.39
C PRO A 164 -0.84 14.34 5.33
N GLU A 165 -1.15 14.50 6.60
CA GLU A 165 -0.25 15.03 7.63
C GLU A 165 1.06 14.24 7.75
N ARG A 166 1.14 12.99 7.29
CA ARG A 166 2.40 12.22 7.28
C ARG A 166 3.34 12.55 6.12
N VAL A 167 2.94 13.38 5.17
CA VAL A 167 3.74 13.69 3.97
C VAL A 167 4.14 15.16 3.95
N ASN A 168 5.44 15.41 3.95
CA ASN A 168 6.01 16.73 3.75
C ASN A 168 6.19 16.95 2.24
N VAL A 169 5.36 17.81 1.66
CA VAL A 169 5.32 18.08 0.22
C VAL A 169 6.44 19.00 -0.23
#